data_AF-A0A959UQC3-F1
#
_entry.id   AF-A0A959UQC3-F1
#
_cell.length_a   1.000
_cell.length_b   1.000
_cell.length_c   1.000
_cell.angle_alpha   90.00
_cell.angle_beta   90.00
_cell.angle_gamma   90.00
#
_symmetry.space_group_name_H-M   'P 1'
#
loop_
_entity.id
_entity.type
_entity.pdbx_description
1 polymer ?
#
loop_
_entity_poly.entity_id
_entity_poly.type
_entity_poly.pdbx_seq_one_letter_code
_entity_poly.pdbx_strand_id
1 'polypeptide(L)'
;PTICPKMTTQMTRVQEAFRDEPLVAILSHSVTPEIDSVATLAAYGELHGVDPDRWHLLTGDRAQIYALARRSYFAALDEGDGGPDDFVHTENFVLVDPQHRIRGYYDGTSTADVDRLIDDIRRLLREVHEG
;
A
#
# COMPACT_ATOMS: atom_id res chain seq x y z
N PRO A 1 4.10 16.91 2.76
CA PRO A 1 2.62 16.99 2.95
C PRO A 1 1.77 16.85 1.65
N THR A 2 2.36 16.80 0.46
CA THR A 2 1.65 16.85 -0.84
C THR A 2 1.48 15.50 -1.56
N ILE A 3 2.07 14.42 -1.03
CA ILE A 3 2.15 13.10 -1.68
C ILE A 3 0.98 12.21 -1.27
N CYS A 4 0.65 12.13 0.02
CA CYS A 4 -0.39 11.23 0.52
C CYS A 4 -1.76 11.41 -0.15
N PRO A 5 -2.30 12.64 -0.35
CA PRO A 5 -3.58 12.78 -1.05
C PRO A 5 -3.56 12.26 -2.50
N LYS A 6 -2.42 12.40 -3.19
CA LYS A 6 -2.24 11.87 -4.54
C LYS A 6 -2.19 10.35 -4.53
N MET A 7 -1.42 9.76 -3.61
CA MET A 7 -1.35 8.31 -3.44
C MET A 7 -2.72 7.72 -3.12
N THR A 8 -3.46 8.33 -2.20
CA THR A 8 -4.82 7.87 -1.87
C THR A 8 -5.74 7.92 -3.09
N THR A 9 -5.69 9.00 -3.86
CA THR A 9 -6.44 9.10 -5.13
C THR A 9 -6.06 7.99 -6.11
N GLN A 10 -4.77 7.69 -6.26
CA GLN A 10 -4.30 6.64 -7.15
C GLN A 10 -4.68 5.24 -6.63
N MET A 11 -4.61 5.01 -5.33
CA MET A 11 -4.99 3.73 -4.72
C MET A 11 -6.51 3.50 -4.80
N THR A 12 -7.33 4.55 -4.74
CA THR A 12 -8.76 4.44 -5.07
C THR A 12 -8.95 3.91 -6.49
N ARG A 13 -8.14 4.31 -7.48
CA ARG A 13 -8.24 3.76 -8.84
C ARG A 13 -7.92 2.26 -8.89
N VAL A 14 -6.95 1.82 -8.08
CA VAL A 14 -6.62 0.39 -7.94
C VAL A 14 -7.79 -0.35 -7.30
N GLN A 15 -8.35 0.16 -6.19
CA GLN A 15 -9.54 -0.40 -5.55
C GLN A 15 -10.70 -0.54 -6.55
N GLU A 16 -11.01 0.52 -7.30
CA GLU A 16 -12.10 0.50 -8.29
C GLU A 16 -11.86 -0.54 -9.40
N ALA A 17 -10.62 -0.71 -9.85
CA ALA A 17 -10.28 -1.68 -10.89
C ALA A 17 -10.47 -3.14 -10.44
N PHE A 18 -10.46 -3.41 -9.13
CA PHE A 18 -10.48 -4.76 -8.53
C PHE A 18 -11.54 -4.95 -7.45
N ARG A 19 -12.57 -4.07 -7.39
CA ARG A 19 -13.61 -4.12 -6.35
C ARG A 19 -14.26 -5.49 -6.22
N ASP A 20 -14.54 -6.13 -7.36
CA ASP A 20 -15.22 -7.42 -7.45
C ASP A 20 -14.24 -8.61 -7.51
N GLU A 21 -12.94 -8.40 -7.32
CA GLU A 21 -11.91 -9.44 -7.39
C GLU A 21 -11.50 -9.90 -5.98
N PRO A 22 -11.97 -11.08 -5.52
CA PRO A 22 -11.70 -11.55 -4.16
C PRO A 22 -10.24 -11.92 -3.89
N LEU A 23 -9.42 -12.12 -4.92
CA LEU A 23 -8.00 -12.45 -4.76
C LEU A 23 -7.10 -11.22 -4.57
N VAL A 24 -7.63 -10.00 -4.71
CA VAL A 24 -6.86 -8.77 -4.54
C VAL A 24 -7.19 -8.12 -3.20
N ALA A 25 -6.15 -7.83 -2.44
CA ALA A 25 -6.21 -7.05 -1.20
C ALA A 25 -5.20 -5.90 -1.25
N ILE A 26 -5.58 -4.75 -0.69
CA ILE A 26 -4.76 -3.55 -0.58
C ILE A 26 -4.45 -3.31 0.89
N LEU A 27 -3.16 -3.12 1.21
CA LEU A 27 -2.70 -2.84 2.56
C LEU A 27 -1.99 -1.49 2.58
N SER A 28 -2.43 -0.57 3.44
CA SER A 28 -1.74 0.70 3.65
C SER A 28 -1.38 0.85 5.12
N HIS A 29 -0.08 0.80 5.41
CA HIS A 29 0.43 0.96 6.77
C HIS A 29 0.71 2.44 7.05
N SER A 30 0.22 2.94 8.17
CA SER A 30 0.54 4.28 8.64
C SER A 30 2.04 4.42 8.91
N VAL A 31 2.62 5.54 8.48
CA VAL A 31 4.00 5.93 8.80
C VAL A 31 4.11 6.75 10.09
N THR A 32 2.97 7.09 10.70
CA THR A 32 2.84 7.85 11.95
C THR A 32 1.85 7.19 12.92
N PRO A 33 2.08 5.93 13.32
CA PRO A 33 1.12 5.15 14.10
C PRO A 33 0.81 5.73 15.49
N GLU A 34 1.67 6.61 16.02
CA GLU A 34 1.44 7.30 17.30
C GLU A 34 0.29 8.31 17.24
N ILE A 35 -0.06 8.77 16.03
CA ILE A 35 -1.13 9.74 15.76
C ILE A 35 -2.29 9.06 15.02
N ASP A 36 -1.98 8.12 14.13
CA ASP A 36 -2.94 7.40 13.30
C ASP A 36 -3.54 6.21 14.06
N SER A 37 -4.41 6.55 15.01
CA SER A 37 -5.24 5.57 15.72
C SER A 37 -6.20 4.84 14.78
N VAL A 38 -6.73 3.69 15.19
CA VAL A 38 -7.76 2.95 14.44
C VAL A 38 -8.96 3.84 14.10
N ALA A 39 -9.41 4.69 15.03
CA ALA A 39 -10.52 5.61 14.79
C ALA A 39 -10.16 6.70 13.78
N THR A 40 -8.92 7.21 13.83
CA THR A 40 -8.40 8.19 12.86
C THR A 40 -8.37 7.59 11.46
N LEU A 41 -7.85 6.37 11.32
CA LEU A 41 -7.79 5.66 10.05
C LEU A 41 -9.17 5.30 9.52
N ALA A 42 -10.11 4.91 10.38
CA ALA A 42 -11.50 4.65 9.98
C ALA A 42 -12.15 5.92 9.39
N ALA A 43 -12.04 7.06 10.08
CA ALA A 43 -12.55 8.33 9.58
C ALA A 43 -11.87 8.76 8.27
N TYR A 44 -10.56 8.51 8.14
CA TYR A 44 -9.84 8.72 6.89
C TYR A 44 -10.39 7.85 5.75
N GLY A 45 -10.62 6.57 6.03
CA GLY A 45 -11.19 5.63 5.06
C GLY A 45 -12.57 6.05 4.58
N GLU A 46 -13.46 6.43 5.49
CA GLU A 46 -14.79 6.95 5.16
C GLU A 46 -14.73 8.19 4.26
N LEU A 47 -13.84 9.14 4.58
CA LEU A 47 -13.65 10.36 3.81
C LEU A 47 -13.19 10.08 2.36
N HIS A 48 -12.39 9.03 2.18
CA HIS A 48 -11.76 8.70 0.90
C HIS A 48 -12.42 7.54 0.14
N GLY A 49 -13.54 7.00 0.65
CA GLY A 49 -14.26 5.91 0.01
C GLY A 49 -13.48 4.58 0.00
N VAL A 50 -12.68 4.36 1.04
CA VAL A 50 -11.98 3.08 1.25
C VAL A 50 -13.03 1.99 1.52
N ASP A 51 -12.95 0.92 0.75
CA ASP A 51 -13.73 -0.30 0.98
C ASP A 51 -12.98 -1.18 1.99
N PRO A 52 -13.45 -1.31 3.24
CA PRO A 52 -12.72 -2.04 4.28
C PRO A 52 -12.63 -3.55 4.02
N ASP A 53 -13.41 -4.10 3.09
CA ASP A 53 -13.34 -5.51 2.69
C ASP A 53 -12.20 -5.77 1.68
N ARG A 54 -11.63 -4.70 1.09
CA ARG A 54 -10.58 -4.76 0.06
C ARG A 54 -9.32 -4.00 0.44
N TRP A 55 -9.48 -2.84 1.06
CA TRP A 55 -8.41 -1.92 1.40
C TRP A 55 -8.34 -1.71 2.90
N HIS A 56 -7.34 -2.34 3.50
CA HIS A 56 -7.08 -2.28 4.92
C HIS A 56 -6.09 -1.15 5.24
N LEU A 57 -6.55 -0.19 6.03
CA LEU A 57 -5.71 0.83 6.65
C LEU A 57 -5.19 0.29 7.98
N LEU A 58 -3.87 0.20 8.12
CA LEU A 58 -3.20 -0.51 9.20
C LEU A 58 -2.35 0.45 10.04
N THR A 59 -2.36 0.25 11.35
CA THR A 59 -1.52 0.94 12.34
C THR A 59 -1.03 -0.07 13.37
N GLY A 60 -0.08 0.31 14.23
CA GLY A 60 0.52 -0.61 15.19
C GLY A 60 1.86 -0.15 15.73
N ASP A 61 2.69 -1.10 16.15
CA ASP A 61 4.04 -0.80 16.64
C ASP A 61 4.92 -0.22 15.51
N ARG A 62 5.49 0.97 15.74
CA ARG A 62 6.30 1.67 14.75
C ARG A 62 7.51 0.87 14.29
N ALA A 63 8.23 0.23 15.21
CA ALA A 63 9.42 -0.53 14.87
C ALA A 63 9.07 -1.72 13.97
N GLN A 64 7.94 -2.38 14.21
CA GLN A 64 7.44 -3.44 13.33
C GLN A 64 7.05 -2.93 11.94
N ILE A 65 6.30 -1.83 11.85
CA ILE A 65 5.89 -1.24 10.57
C ILE A 65 7.11 -0.84 9.73
N TYR A 66 8.10 -0.21 10.36
CA TYR A 66 9.31 0.25 9.67
C TYR A 66 10.19 -0.92 9.24
N ALA A 67 10.29 -1.97 10.06
CA ALA A 67 10.97 -3.20 9.69
C ALA A 67 10.32 -3.85 8.47
N LEU A 68 8.98 -3.90 8.40
CA LEU A 68 8.25 -4.40 7.23
C LEU A 68 8.55 -3.54 5.98
N ALA A 69 8.46 -2.22 6.10
CA ALA A 69 8.71 -1.30 5.00
C ALA A 69 10.12 -1.46 4.41
N ARG A 70 11.15 -1.60 5.26
CA ARG A 70 12.55 -1.74 4.84
C ARG A 70 12.93 -3.14 4.40
N ARG A 71 12.54 -4.16 5.15
CA ARG A 71 13.07 -5.52 5.01
C ARG A 71 12.16 -6.45 4.21
N SER A 72 10.85 -6.22 4.26
CA SER A 72 9.87 -7.12 3.65
C SER A 72 9.36 -6.58 2.32
N TYR A 73 9.13 -5.26 2.25
CA TYR A 73 8.63 -4.62 1.03
C TYR A 73 9.71 -3.85 0.27
N PHE A 74 10.91 -3.66 0.85
CA PHE A 74 11.98 -2.78 0.33
C PHE A 74 11.46 -1.44 -0.20
N ALA A 75 10.40 -0.94 0.44
CA ALA A 75 9.69 0.26 0.02
C ALA A 75 10.44 1.53 0.48
N ALA A 76 11.31 1.40 1.48
CA ALA A 76 12.25 2.44 1.91
C ALA A 76 13.68 2.04 1.55
N LEU A 77 14.40 2.94 0.88
CA LEU A 77 15.79 2.75 0.44
C LEU A 77 16.82 3.25 1.46
N ASP A 78 16.36 3.83 2.57
CA ASP A 78 17.20 4.32 3.65
C ASP A 78 17.49 3.22 4.71
N GLU A 79 18.71 3.25 5.25
CA GLU A 79 19.04 2.49 6.45
C GLU A 79 18.49 3.25 7.67
N GLY A 80 17.77 2.54 8.54
CA GLY A 80 17.25 3.10 9.78
C GLY A 80 16.69 2.02 10.70
N ASP A 81 16.62 2.31 11.98
CA ASP A 81 16.21 1.38 13.05
C ASP A 81 14.74 1.56 13.49
N GLY A 82 14.03 2.54 12.92
CA GLY A 82 12.67 2.90 13.31
C GLY A 82 12.61 3.79 14.55
N GLY A 83 13.73 4.37 14.98
CA GLY A 83 13.82 5.29 16.10
C GLY A 83 13.00 6.58 15.92
N PRO A 84 12.91 7.41 16.97
CA PRO A 84 12.03 8.58 17.01
C PRO A 84 12.23 9.56 15.84
N ASP A 85 13.49 9.73 15.41
CA ASP A 85 13.91 10.65 14.36
C ASP A 85 13.93 10.01 12.96
N ASP A 86 13.63 8.72 12.88
CA ASP A 86 13.66 7.94 11.65
C ASP A 86 12.29 7.99 10.97
N PHE A 87 12.21 8.54 9.76
CA PHE A 87 10.95 8.70 9.02
C PHE A 87 11.02 8.02 7.66
N VAL A 88 10.28 6.92 7.51
CA VAL A 88 10.11 6.27 6.22
C VAL A 88 9.07 7.04 5.41
N HIS A 89 9.50 7.68 4.34
CA HIS A 89 8.60 8.25 3.33
C HIS A 89 8.89 7.63 1.97
N THR A 90 7.90 6.94 1.44
CA THR A 90 7.97 6.35 0.11
C THR A 90 6.71 6.64 -0.66
N GLU A 91 6.88 6.98 -1.92
CA GLU A 91 5.78 7.13 -2.87
C GLU A 91 5.46 5.82 -3.60
N ASN A 92 6.13 4.73 -3.25
CA ASN A 92 6.00 3.46 -3.96
C ASN A 92 4.75 2.68 -3.54
N PHE A 93 4.02 2.16 -4.53
CA PHE A 93 3.19 0.97 -4.40
C PHE A 93 4.00 -0.27 -4.75
N VAL A 94 3.77 -1.34 -4.00
CA VAL A 94 4.49 -2.61 -4.16
C VAL A 94 3.49 -3.71 -4.45
N LEU A 95 3.68 -4.43 -5.56
CA LEU A 95 2.87 -5.60 -5.90
C LEU A 95 3.52 -6.86 -5.32
N VAL A 96 2.75 -7.61 -4.51
CA VAL A 96 3.19 -8.86 -3.88
C VAL A 96 2.27 -10.00 -4.33
N ASP A 97 2.83 -11.14 -4.72
CA ASP A 97 2.07 -12.31 -5.15
C ASP A 97 1.67 -13.25 -3.99
N PRO A 98 0.80 -14.27 -4.21
CA PRO A 98 0.38 -15.21 -3.17
C PRO A 98 1.51 -16.06 -2.58
N GLN A 99 2.69 -16.11 -3.20
CA GLN A 99 3.90 -16.77 -2.67
C GLN A 99 4.81 -15.77 -1.93
N HIS A 100 4.30 -14.58 -1.61
CA HIS A 100 4.97 -13.50 -0.89
C HIS A 100 6.19 -12.95 -1.64
N ARG A 101 6.18 -12.99 -2.97
CA ARG A 101 7.26 -12.44 -3.80
C ARG A 101 6.84 -11.08 -4.32
N ILE A 102 7.78 -10.14 -4.29
CA ILE A 102 7.60 -8.83 -4.90
C ILE A 102 7.65 -8.99 -6.43
N ARG A 103 6.62 -8.51 -7.10
CA ARG A 103 6.46 -8.54 -8.56
C ARG A 103 6.81 -7.20 -9.22
N GLY A 104 6.73 -6.10 -8.47
CA GLY A 104 7.07 -4.78 -8.99
C GLY A 104 6.92 -3.65 -7.98
N TYR A 105 7.55 -2.52 -8.33
CA TYR A 105 7.43 -1.23 -7.66
C TYR A 105 6.90 -0.21 -8.64
N TYR A 106 6.04 0.67 -8.16
CA TYR A 106 5.32 1.65 -8.98
C TYR A 106 5.27 2.97 -8.22
N ASP A 107 5.59 4.08 -8.88
CA ASP A 107 5.37 5.40 -8.31
C ASP A 107 3.86 5.64 -8.15
N GLY A 108 3.38 5.58 -6.91
CA GLY A 108 1.99 5.78 -6.52
C GLY A 108 1.49 7.21 -6.67
N THR A 109 2.33 8.14 -7.13
CA THR A 109 1.91 9.49 -7.54
C THR A 109 1.78 9.65 -9.06
N SER A 110 2.33 8.71 -9.83
CA SER A 110 2.34 8.70 -11.28
C SER A 110 1.17 7.88 -11.85
N THR A 111 0.27 8.54 -12.57
CA THR A 111 -0.87 7.88 -13.25
C THR A 111 -0.40 6.73 -14.16
N ALA A 112 0.69 6.94 -14.91
CA ALA A 112 1.20 5.94 -15.85
C ALA A 112 1.76 4.70 -15.14
N ASP A 113 2.39 4.87 -13.97
CA ASP A 113 2.89 3.75 -13.19
C ASP A 113 1.76 2.99 -12.49
N VAL A 114 0.72 3.70 -12.06
CA VAL A 114 -0.49 3.08 -11.50
C VAL A 114 -1.28 2.32 -12.58
N ASP A 115 -1.31 2.80 -13.82
CA ASP A 115 -1.88 2.06 -14.95
C ASP A 115 -1.10 0.76 -15.19
N ARG A 116 0.23 0.83 -15.15
CA ARG A 116 1.12 -0.33 -15.26
C ARG A 116 0.88 -1.33 -14.12
N LEU A 117 0.72 -0.86 -12.88
CA LEU A 117 0.36 -1.70 -11.72
C LEU A 117 -0.94 -2.46 -11.97
N ILE A 118 -2.00 -1.77 -12.43
CA ILE A 118 -3.30 -2.39 -12.70
C ILE A 118 -3.16 -3.47 -13.78
N ASP A 119 -2.41 -3.21 -14.85
CA ASP A 119 -2.20 -4.20 -15.90
C ASP A 119 -1.38 -5.41 -15.43
N ASP A 120 -0.40 -5.21 -14.56
CA ASP A 120 0.41 -6.28 -13.98
C ASP A 120 -0.39 -7.12 -12.96
N ILE A 121 -1.29 -6.52 -12.17
CA ILE A 121 -2.23 -7.28 -11.32
C ILE A 121 -3.11 -8.18 -12.18
N ARG A 122 -3.65 -7.66 -13.31
CA ARG A 122 -4.46 -8.48 -14.23
C ARG A 122 -3.67 -9.64 -14.85
N ARG A 123 -2.38 -9.45 -15.13
CA ARG A 123 -1.49 -10.53 -15.61
C ARG A 123 -1.28 -11.58 -14.52
N LEU A 124 -0.99 -11.13 -13.30
CA LEU A 124 -0.78 -12.01 -12.16
C LEU A 124 -2.01 -12.87 -11.84
N LEU A 125 -3.21 -12.27 -11.89
CA LEU A 125 -4.46 -13.02 -11.69
C LEU A 125 -4.66 -14.14 -12.73
N ARG A 126 -4.23 -13.92 -13.99
CA ARG A 126 -4.25 -15.00 -15.00
C ARG A 126 -3.26 -16.11 -14.67
N GLU A 127 -2.04 -15.77 -14.26
CA GLU A 127 -1.04 -16.75 -13.83
C GLU A 127 -1.56 -17.62 -12.67
N VAL A 128 -2.26 -17.01 -11.71
CA VAL A 128 -2.82 -17.71 -10.54
C VAL A 128 -4.01 -18.59 -10.90
N HIS A 129 -4.87 -18.16 -11.84
CA HIS A 129 -6.02 -18.97 -12.27
C HIS A 129 -5.64 -20.13 -13.21
N GLU A 130 -4.49 -20.05 -13.88
CA GLU A 130 -4.00 -21.07 -14.81
C GLU A 130 -3.10 -22.14 -14.16
N GLY A 131 -2.62 -21.89 -12.93
CA GLY A 131 -1.73 -22.79 -12.16
C GLY A 131 -2.44 -23.63 -11.11
#